data_AF-A0A6G8U4I2-F1
#
_entry.id   AF-A0A6G8U4I2-F1
#
_cell.length_a   1.000
_cell.length_b   1.000
_cell.length_c   1.000
_cell.angle_alpha   90.00
_cell.angle_beta   90.00
_cell.angle_gamma   90.00
#
_symmetry.space_group_name_H-M   'P 1'
#
loop_
_entity.id
_entity.type
_entity.pdbx_description
1 polymer ?
#
loop_
_entity_poly.entity_id
_entity_poly.type
_entity_poly.pdbx_seq_one_letter_code
_entity_poly.pdbx_strand_id
1 'polypeptide(L)' 'MRLVAVIIFALMTAACDQGQDITGSTPVSTCPLRNYSYNPRDMKQCVNACKVCDRGTTVTCSTSCTLKGAR' A
#
# COMPACT_ATOMS: atom_id res chain seq x y z
N MET A 1 -0.11 36.71 15.22
CA MET A 1 0.07 35.45 15.99
C MET A 1 -0.93 34.35 15.62
N ARG A 2 -2.24 34.62 15.52
CA ARG A 2 -3.23 33.57 15.16
C ARG A 2 -3.06 32.99 13.75
N LEU A 3 -2.77 33.83 12.75
CA LEU A 3 -2.60 33.39 11.36
C LEU A 3 -1.37 32.47 11.17
N VAL A 4 -0.28 32.74 11.90
CA VAL A 4 0.94 31.92 11.85
C VAL A 4 0.67 30.50 12.37
N ALA A 5 -0.11 30.38 13.45
CA ALA A 5 -0.47 29.08 14.01
C ALA A 5 -1.33 28.23 13.05
N VAL A 6 -2.25 28.87 12.30
CA VAL A 6 -3.10 28.17 11.32
C VAL A 6 -2.29 27.64 10.14
N ILE A 7 -1.31 28.42 9.66
CA ILE A 7 -0.45 28.00 8.54
C ILE A 7 0.41 26.80 8.94
N ILE A 8 0.98 26.81 10.16
CA ILE A 8 1.79 25.68 10.67
C ILE A 8 0.94 24.40 10.80
N PHE A 9 -0.30 24.50 11.27
CA PHE A 9 -1.20 23.35 11.34
C PHE A 9 -1.59 22.78 9.97
N ALA A 10 -1.80 23.64 8.97
CA ALA A 10 -2.12 23.22 7.61
C ALA A 10 -0.93 22.49 6.93
N LEU A 11 0.30 22.93 7.19
CA LEU A 11 1.52 22.26 6.70
C LEU A 11 1.70 20.86 7.31
N MET A 12 1.33 20.66 8.58
CA MET A 12 1.37 19.35 9.22
C MET A 12 0.39 18.35 8.60
N THR A 13 -0.76 18.80 8.10
CA THR A 13 -1.71 17.92 7.41
C THR A 13 -1.29 17.53 5.99
N ALA A 14 -0.42 18.32 5.34
CA ALA A 14 0.15 17.95 4.03
C ALA A 14 1.26 16.88 4.14
N ALA A 15 1.82 16.67 5.35
CA ALA A 15 2.71 15.56 5.64
C ALA A 15 1.94 14.24 5.92
N CYS A 16 0.64 14.32 6.22
CA CYS A 16 -0.26 13.17 6.16
C CYS A 16 -0.69 12.94 4.71
N ASP A 17 0.28 12.68 3.83
CA ASP A 17 -0.01 11.90 2.65
C ASP A 17 -0.39 10.51 3.19
N GLN A 18 -1.63 10.11 2.94
CA GLN A 18 -2.12 8.77 3.20
C GLN A 18 -1.48 7.79 2.18
N GLY A 19 -0.15 7.86 2.06
CA GLY A 19 0.70 7.08 1.16
C GLY A 19 1.68 6.20 1.92
N GLN A 20 1.52 6.04 3.23
CA GLN A 20 2.33 5.16 4.05
C GLN A 20 1.44 4.34 4.98
N ASP A 21 0.59 3.50 4.39
CA ASP A 21 0.22 2.26 5.05
C ASP A 21 1.54 1.56 5.38
N ILE A 22 1.83 1.50 6.68
CA ILE A 22 2.97 0.83 7.30
C ILE A 22 2.81 -0.67 7.06
N THR A 23 3.17 -1.09 5.88
CA THR A 23 3.43 -2.44 5.42
C THR A 23 4.10 -2.22 4.09
N GLY A 24 5.19 -2.92 3.77
CA GLY A 24 5.91 -2.75 2.51
C GLY A 24 5.12 -3.19 1.26
N SER A 25 3.86 -2.77 1.12
CA SER A 25 3.12 -2.76 -0.11
C SER A 25 3.60 -1.55 -0.88
N THR A 26 4.52 -1.78 -1.81
CA THR A 26 4.66 -0.84 -2.92
C THR A 26 3.27 -0.44 -3.39
N PRO A 27 2.96 0.86 -3.53
CA PRO A 27 1.66 1.24 -4.06
C PRO A 27 1.51 0.53 -5.40
N VAL A 28 0.35 -0.08 -5.66
CA VAL A 28 0.07 -0.85 -6.89
C VAL A 28 0.39 -0.03 -8.16
N SER A 29 0.51 1.30 -8.02
CA SER A 29 1.02 2.23 -9.04
C SER A 29 2.50 2.05 -9.44
N THR A 30 3.35 1.55 -8.54
CA THR A 30 4.79 1.26 -8.74
C THR A 30 5.08 -0.20 -9.08
N CYS A 31 4.14 -1.11 -8.81
CA CYS A 31 4.30 -2.47 -9.26
C CYS A 31 3.81 -2.65 -10.71
N PRO A 32 4.58 -3.29 -11.61
CA PRO A 32 4.22 -3.47 -13.03
C PRO A 32 3.07 -4.47 -13.25
N LEU A 33 2.09 -4.55 -12.34
CA LEU A 33 0.85 -5.32 -12.55
C LEU A 33 -0.12 -4.64 -13.53
N ARG A 34 0.24 -3.47 -14.08
CA ARG A 34 -0.62 -2.60 -14.90
C ARG A 34 -1.24 -3.26 -16.15
N ASN A 35 -0.76 -4.42 -16.58
CA ASN A 35 -1.27 -5.11 -17.78
C ASN A 35 -2.14 -6.35 -17.49
N TYR A 36 -2.40 -6.68 -16.23
CA TYR A 36 -3.28 -7.80 -15.87
C TYR A 36 -4.48 -7.29 -15.07
N SER A 37 -5.66 -7.88 -15.25
CA SER A 37 -6.84 -7.58 -14.43
C SER A 37 -6.58 -8.04 -13.00
N TYR A 38 -5.96 -7.18 -12.20
CA TYR A 38 -5.56 -7.46 -10.83
C TYR A 38 -6.78 -7.42 -9.91
N ASN A 39 -7.08 -8.55 -9.29
CA ASN A 39 -8.06 -8.63 -8.22
C ASN A 39 -7.36 -8.78 -6.86
N PRO A 40 -7.34 -7.74 -6.01
CA PRO A 40 -6.75 -7.81 -4.67
C PRO A 40 -7.48 -8.77 -3.72
N ARG A 41 -8.72 -9.19 -4.05
CA ARG A 41 -9.48 -10.18 -3.28
C ARG A 41 -9.08 -11.61 -3.61
N ASP A 42 -8.41 -11.84 -4.73
CA ASP A 42 -7.96 -13.16 -5.13
C ASP A 42 -6.61 -13.46 -4.47
N MET A 43 -6.57 -14.48 -3.61
CA MET A 43 -5.36 -14.84 -2.85
C MET A 43 -4.16 -15.10 -3.78
N LYS A 44 -4.40 -15.72 -4.94
CA LYS A 44 -3.33 -16.12 -5.86
C LYS A 44 -2.73 -14.90 -6.56
N GLN A 45 -3.57 -13.97 -7.01
CA GLN A 45 -3.14 -12.73 -7.63
C GLN A 45 -2.44 -11.81 -6.63
N CYS A 46 -2.96 -11.71 -5.41
CA CYS A 46 -2.32 -10.92 -4.35
C CYS A 46 -0.94 -11.49 -3.97
N VAL A 47 -0.82 -12.82 -3.76
CA VAL A 47 0.47 -13.44 -3.40
C VAL A 47 1.48 -13.31 -4.54
N ASN A 48 1.03 -13.47 -5.79
CA ASN A 48 1.90 -13.30 -6.95
C ASN A 48 2.38 -11.85 -7.08
N ALA A 49 1.49 -10.88 -6.89
CA ALA A 49 1.84 -9.47 -6.82
C ALA A 49 2.87 -9.23 -5.71
N CYS A 50 2.59 -9.62 -4.46
CA CYS A 50 3.53 -9.44 -3.35
C CYS A 50 4.92 -10.07 -3.61
N LYS A 51 4.98 -11.24 -4.26
CA LYS A 51 6.27 -11.84 -4.64
C LYS A 51 7.02 -11.03 -5.69
N VAL A 52 6.32 -10.49 -6.69
CA VAL A 52 6.92 -9.72 -7.80
C VAL A 52 7.27 -8.30 -7.36
N CYS A 53 6.39 -7.64 -6.61
CA CYS A 53 6.48 -6.26 -6.18
C CYS A 53 7.37 -6.10 -4.94
N ASP A 54 7.10 -6.91 -3.91
CA ASP A 54 7.65 -6.73 -2.57
C ASP A 54 8.73 -7.79 -2.25
N ARG A 55 9.03 -8.69 -3.20
CA ARG A 55 10.01 -9.79 -3.07
C ARG A 55 9.79 -10.66 -1.83
N GLY A 56 8.55 -10.74 -1.36
CA GLY A 56 8.18 -11.54 -0.20
C GLY A 56 8.19 -13.05 -0.47
N THR A 57 8.29 -13.85 0.59
CA THR A 57 8.10 -15.30 0.50
C THR A 57 6.61 -15.64 0.39
N THR A 58 6.28 -16.86 -0.07
CA THR A 58 4.87 -17.31 -0.13
C THR A 58 4.17 -17.13 1.21
N VAL A 59 4.83 -17.48 2.32
CA VAL A 59 4.26 -17.42 3.68
C VAL A 59 3.96 -15.98 4.07
N THR A 60 4.96 -15.09 3.95
CA THR A 60 4.81 -13.67 4.26
C THR A 60 3.71 -13.04 3.41
N CYS A 61 3.73 -13.30 2.10
CA CYS A 61 2.75 -12.77 1.17
C CYS A 61 1.35 -13.30 1.44
N SER A 62 1.18 -14.59 1.77
CA SER A 62 -0.14 -15.12 2.14
C SER A 62 -0.69 -14.43 3.38
N THR A 63 0.14 -14.20 4.41
CA THR A 63 -0.29 -13.46 5.60
C THR A 63 -0.69 -12.02 5.25
N SER A 64 0.13 -11.31 4.47
CA SER A 64 -0.18 -9.94 4.03
C SER A 64 -1.47 -9.88 3.19
N CYS A 65 -1.70 -10.86 2.32
CA CYS A 65 -2.88 -10.94 1.48
C CYS A 65 -4.15 -11.26 2.28
N THR A 66 -4.07 -12.17 3.25
CA THR A 66 -5.17 -12.43 4.18
C THR A 66 -5.53 -11.17 4.98
N LEU A 67 -4.53 -10.43 5.46
CA LEU A 67 -4.75 -9.16 6.17
C LEU A 67 -5.38 -8.08 5.27
N LYS A 68 -5.11 -8.11 3.97
CA LYS A 68 -5.78 -7.28 2.95
C LYS A 68 -7.17 -7.79 2.54
N GLY A 69 -7.63 -8.91 3.12
CA GLY A 69 -8.94 -9.50 2.85
C GLY A 69 -9.03 -10.24 1.52
N ALA A 70 -7.91 -10.77 1.04
CA ALA A 70 -7.89 -11.79 -0.01
C ALA A 70 -8.33 -13.15 0.56
N ARG A 71 -9.05 -13.93 -0.24
CA ARG A 71 -9.55 -15.26 0.13
C ARG A 71 -9.46 -16.24 -1.02
#